data_AF-A0AAV1B0S7-F1
#
_entry.id   AF-A0AAV1B0S7-F1
#
_cell.length_a   1.000
_cell.length_b   1.000
_cell.length_c   1.000
_cell.angle_alpha   90.00
_cell.angle_beta   90.00
_cell.angle_gamma   90.00
#
_symmetry.space_group_name_H-M   'P 1'
#
loop_
_entity.id
_entity.type
_entity.pdbx_description
1 polymer ?
#
loop_
_entity_poly.entity_id
_entity_poly.type
_entity_poly.pdbx_seq_one_letter_code
_entity_poly.pdbx_strand_id
1 'polypeptide(L)'
;MNKILNKWTCAYDNAKRMQKSGWSGNYVLAKEHELYSNGKSGHFILMSEWLALRDQPRYGSQVGGNSGSVGSGSKRAHESDASNSNSVESSALPMGRDVAKKREKELERLDKIAMRQEEVNQLLKESTEAKKMKMFMKLSSKEHLDDQSKELLEKLGCDLFGN
;
A
#
# COMPACT_ATOMS: atom_id res chain seq x y z
N MET A 1 4.50 12.99 8.83
CA MET A 1 4.26 11.82 7.97
C MET A 1 2.77 11.69 7.72
N ASN A 2 2.35 11.40 6.48
CA ASN A 2 0.94 11.36 6.10
C ASN A 2 0.21 10.25 6.87
N LYS A 3 -0.92 10.58 7.53
CA LYS A 3 -1.71 9.62 8.32
C LYS A 3 -2.23 8.45 7.47
N ILE A 4 -2.52 8.71 6.20
CA ILE A 4 -3.01 7.73 5.23
C ILE A 4 -1.88 6.74 4.87
N LEU A 5 -0.67 7.25 4.59
CA LEU A 5 0.51 6.42 4.32
C LEU A 5 0.85 5.52 5.51
N ASN A 6 0.84 6.06 6.73
CA ASN A 6 1.14 5.27 7.93
C ASN A 6 0.13 4.13 8.16
N LYS A 7 -1.15 4.40 7.94
CA LYS A 7 -2.20 3.39 8.05
C LYS A 7 -2.01 2.29 6.99
N TRP A 8 -1.64 2.68 5.78
CA TRP A 8 -1.33 1.74 4.68
C TRP A 8 -0.12 0.86 5.03
N THR A 9 0.99 1.45 5.46
CA THR A 9 2.18 0.71 5.92
C THR A 9 1.86 -0.31 7.02
N CYS A 10 1.07 0.07 8.03
CA CYS A 10 0.64 -0.87 9.08
C CYS A 10 -0.19 -2.04 8.53
N ALA A 11 -1.01 -1.81 7.50
CA ALA A 11 -1.79 -2.86 6.83
C ALA A 11 -0.87 -3.79 6.01
N TYR A 12 0.13 -3.24 5.33
CA TYR A 12 1.16 -4.02 4.62
C TYR A 12 1.90 -4.96 5.57
N ASP A 13 2.40 -4.42 6.67
CA ASP A 13 3.18 -5.17 7.66
C ASP A 13 2.32 -6.27 8.28
N ASN A 14 1.04 -6.01 8.51
CA ASN A 14 0.10 -7.02 8.97
C ASN A 14 -0.10 -8.12 7.91
N ALA A 15 -0.33 -7.76 6.65
CA ALA A 15 -0.46 -8.72 5.56
C ALA A 15 0.81 -9.57 5.37
N LYS A 16 2.00 -8.96 5.52
CA LYS A 16 3.29 -9.66 5.52
C LYS A 16 3.43 -10.62 6.70
N ARG A 17 2.97 -10.26 7.91
CA ARG A 17 2.95 -11.18 9.07
C ARG A 17 1.94 -12.32 8.89
N MET A 18 0.84 -12.08 8.19
CA MET A 18 -0.15 -13.11 7.84
C MET A 18 0.29 -14.02 6.69
N GLN A 19 1.41 -13.69 6.02
CA GLN A 19 1.87 -14.39 4.84
C GLN A 19 2.19 -15.85 5.17
N LYS A 20 1.47 -16.77 4.53
CA LYS A 20 1.71 -18.23 4.61
C LYS A 20 2.56 -18.71 3.43
N SER A 21 3.13 -19.90 3.55
CA SER A 21 3.81 -20.57 2.44
C SER A 21 2.88 -20.64 1.21
N GLY A 22 3.41 -20.28 0.04
CA GLY A 22 2.65 -20.22 -1.22
C GLY A 22 1.99 -18.88 -1.53
N TRP A 23 1.97 -17.90 -0.61
CA TRP A 23 1.47 -16.57 -0.94
C TRP A 23 2.42 -15.84 -1.89
N SER A 24 1.87 -15.43 -3.04
CA SER A 24 2.58 -14.52 -3.96
C SER A 24 2.55 -13.08 -3.42
N GLY A 25 3.50 -12.25 -3.83
CA GLY A 25 3.52 -10.82 -3.47
C GLY A 25 2.20 -10.11 -3.81
N ASN A 26 1.59 -10.45 -4.95
CA ASN A 26 0.27 -9.94 -5.35
C ASN A 26 -0.83 -10.28 -4.34
N TYR A 27 -0.78 -11.48 -3.76
CA TYR A 27 -1.75 -11.90 -2.75
C TYR A 27 -1.54 -11.14 -1.44
N VAL A 28 -0.29 -10.87 -1.05
CA VAL A 28 0.03 -10.03 0.13
C VAL A 28 -0.53 -8.62 -0.04
N LEU A 29 -0.37 -8.02 -1.22
CA LEU A 29 -0.89 -6.69 -1.54
C LEU A 29 -2.42 -6.65 -1.60
N ALA A 30 -3.03 -7.68 -2.17
CA ALA A 30 -4.49 -7.81 -2.15
C ALA A 30 -5.02 -7.89 -0.71
N LYS A 31 -4.34 -8.64 0.16
CA LYS A 31 -4.69 -8.77 1.57
C LYS A 31 -4.46 -7.47 2.34
N GLU A 32 -3.40 -6.74 2.05
CA GLU A 32 -3.17 -5.39 2.58
C GLU A 32 -4.32 -4.45 2.23
N HIS A 33 -4.71 -4.42 0.96
CA HIS A 33 -5.79 -3.55 0.48
C HIS A 33 -7.12 -3.86 1.18
N GLU A 34 -7.39 -5.15 1.43
CA GLU A 34 -8.53 -5.61 2.23
C GLU A 34 -8.43 -5.13 3.68
N LEU A 35 -7.26 -5.26 4.32
CA LEU A 35 -7.02 -4.84 5.71
C LEU A 35 -7.11 -3.33 5.89
N TYR A 36 -6.55 -2.55 4.96
CA TYR A 36 -6.58 -1.08 5.01
C TYR A 36 -8.01 -0.54 4.90
N SER A 37 -8.79 -1.15 4.01
CA SER A 37 -10.16 -0.73 3.71
C SER A 37 -11.22 -1.44 4.57
N ASN A 38 -10.80 -2.18 5.61
CA ASN A 38 -11.68 -2.95 6.49
C ASN A 38 -12.67 -3.86 5.71
N GLY A 39 -12.20 -4.52 4.65
CA GLY A 39 -13.02 -5.41 3.80
C GLY A 39 -13.88 -4.69 2.75
N LYS A 40 -13.84 -3.36 2.66
CA LYS A 40 -14.49 -2.60 1.57
C LYS A 40 -13.50 -2.42 0.42
N SER A 41 -13.99 -2.22 -0.81
CA SER A 41 -13.16 -1.87 -1.97
C SER A 41 -12.70 -0.39 -1.92
N GLY A 42 -12.12 0.03 -0.79
CA GLY A 42 -11.66 1.40 -0.59
C GLY A 42 -10.41 1.68 -1.41
N HIS A 43 -10.45 2.71 -2.23
CA HIS A 43 -9.40 3.09 -3.17
C HIS A 43 -8.23 3.79 -2.46
N PHE A 44 -6.99 3.33 -2.67
CA PHE A 44 -5.79 4.00 -2.13
C PHE A 44 -5.17 4.96 -3.15
N ILE A 45 -5.23 6.25 -2.86
CA ILE A 45 -4.81 7.30 -3.80
C ILE A 45 -3.28 7.44 -3.83
N LEU A 46 -2.57 7.04 -2.76
CA LEU A 46 -1.14 7.31 -2.56
C LEU A 46 -0.23 6.10 -2.84
N MET A 47 -0.65 5.20 -3.74
CA MET A 47 0.10 3.96 -4.04
C MET A 47 1.53 4.24 -4.52
N SER A 48 1.68 5.19 -5.44
CA SER A 48 2.99 5.56 -6.00
C SER A 48 3.91 6.20 -4.94
N GLU A 49 3.38 7.07 -4.08
CA GLU A 49 4.14 7.66 -2.97
C GLU A 49 4.60 6.61 -1.97
N TRP A 50 3.73 5.64 -1.64
CA TRP A 50 4.10 4.56 -0.74
C TRP A 50 5.21 3.68 -1.33
N LEU A 51 5.14 3.33 -2.63
CA LEU A 51 6.18 2.55 -3.31
C LEU A 51 7.55 3.24 -3.27
N ALA A 52 7.59 4.56 -3.48
CA ALA A 52 8.83 5.33 -3.42
C ALA A 52 9.44 5.38 -2.01
N LEU A 53 8.62 5.26 -0.97
CA LEU A 53 9.04 5.43 0.43
C LEU A 53 9.34 4.12 1.16
N ARG A 54 8.73 3.00 0.77
CA ARG A 54 8.82 1.73 1.53
C ARG A 54 10.23 1.16 1.65
N ASP A 55 11.07 1.40 0.64
CA ASP A 55 12.43 0.87 0.58
C ASP A 55 13.42 1.77 1.35
N GLN A 56 12.95 2.88 1.93
CA GLN A 56 13.77 3.73 2.78
C GLN A 56 13.99 3.07 4.16
N PRO A 57 15.25 3.03 4.66
CA PRO A 57 15.59 2.38 5.93
C PRO A 57 14.89 2.98 7.16
N ARG A 58 14.41 4.22 7.06
CA ARG A 58 13.64 4.88 8.14
C ARG A 58 12.24 4.28 8.35
N TYR A 59 11.69 3.56 7.36
CA TYR A 59 10.35 3.01 7.43
C TYR A 59 10.28 1.61 8.06
N GLY A 60 11.41 0.87 8.11
CA GLY A 60 11.46 -0.49 8.67
C GLY A 60 11.57 -0.58 10.19
N SER A 61 11.69 0.54 10.92
CA SER A 61 12.07 0.53 12.33
C SER A 61 10.97 0.95 13.32
N GLN A 62 9.80 1.42 12.88
CA GLN A 62 8.84 2.09 13.77
C GLN A 62 7.48 1.39 13.98
N VAL A 63 7.37 0.08 13.69
CA VAL A 63 6.18 -0.71 14.09
C VAL A 63 6.63 -2.06 14.65
N GLY A 64 7.29 -2.02 15.81
CA GLY A 64 7.75 -3.21 16.52
C GLY A 64 8.11 -2.93 17.96
N GLY A 65 7.23 -2.27 18.70
CA GLY A 65 7.52 -1.78 20.04
C GLY A 65 6.37 -1.92 21.03
N ASN A 66 5.74 -3.10 21.12
CA ASN A 66 5.00 -3.50 22.32
C ASN A 66 4.90 -5.03 22.45
N SER A 67 6.05 -5.68 22.56
CA SER A 67 6.11 -6.97 23.27
C SER A 67 7.31 -6.89 24.19
N GLY A 68 7.02 -6.67 25.47
CA GLY A 68 8.02 -6.65 26.53
C GLY A 68 8.75 -7.99 26.55
N SER A 69 9.92 -8.03 25.91
CA SER A 69 10.92 -9.04 26.17
C SER A 69 11.66 -8.61 27.44
N VAL A 70 11.13 -9.03 28.59
CA VAL A 70 11.95 -9.17 29.79
C VAL A 70 12.71 -10.48 29.60
N GLY A 71 13.96 -10.34 29.14
CA GLY A 71 14.92 -11.44 29.19
C GLY A 71 15.16 -11.84 30.65
N SER A 72 15.10 -13.13 30.94
CA SER A 72 15.69 -13.71 32.14
C SER A 72 16.44 -14.98 31.74
N GLY A 73 17.75 -14.95 31.98
CA GLY A 73 18.75 -15.83 31.38
C GLY A 73 18.67 -17.29 31.82
N SER A 74 18.91 -18.19 30.87
CA SER A 74 19.11 -19.62 31.14
C SER A 74 20.61 -19.91 31.27
N LYS A 75 21.05 -20.24 32.49
CA LYS A 75 22.42 -20.66 32.82
C LYS A 75 22.68 -22.09 32.35
N ARG A 76 23.90 -22.32 31.88
CA ARG A 76 24.53 -23.60 31.48
C ARG A 76 24.36 -24.70 32.52
N ALA A 77 24.13 -25.93 32.06
CA ALA A 77 24.74 -27.14 32.63
C ALA A 77 24.94 -28.19 31.52
N HIS A 78 26.14 -28.74 31.49
CA HIS A 78 26.69 -29.71 30.54
C HIS A 78 26.50 -31.12 31.11
N GLU A 79 26.25 -32.12 30.27
CA GLU A 79 26.72 -33.50 30.47
C GLU A 79 26.74 -34.27 29.13
N SER A 80 27.84 -35.02 28.94
CA SER A 80 28.33 -35.65 27.72
C SER A 80 27.75 -37.05 27.51
N ASP A 81 27.56 -37.46 26.24
CA ASP A 81 28.27 -38.57 25.55
C ASP A 81 27.41 -39.21 24.44
N ALA A 82 27.96 -39.20 23.21
CA ALA A 82 27.84 -40.26 22.20
C ALA A 82 28.68 -39.87 20.97
N SER A 83 29.87 -40.46 20.87
CA SER A 83 30.69 -40.50 19.66
C SER A 83 29.97 -41.17 18.49
N ASN A 84 30.02 -40.55 17.30
CA ASN A 84 30.80 -41.09 16.19
C ASN A 84 30.85 -40.11 15.02
N SER A 85 32.08 -39.79 14.65
CA SER A 85 32.47 -38.91 13.56
C SER A 85 32.27 -39.57 12.20
N ASN A 86 31.80 -38.79 11.23
CA ASN A 86 32.45 -38.72 9.92
C ASN A 86 32.13 -37.41 9.20
N SER A 87 33.21 -36.88 8.64
CA SER A 87 33.41 -35.59 8.03
C SER A 87 33.14 -35.63 6.53
N VAL A 88 32.88 -34.46 5.97
CA VAL A 88 32.87 -34.10 4.55
C VAL A 88 31.64 -34.56 3.76
N GLU A 89 30.64 -33.69 3.68
CA GLU A 89 30.27 -33.10 2.38
C GLU A 89 29.51 -31.79 2.62
N SER A 90 30.26 -30.70 2.64
CA SER A 90 29.72 -29.36 2.50
C SER A 90 29.12 -29.22 1.10
N SER A 91 27.87 -29.65 0.92
CA SER A 91 27.06 -29.20 -0.22
C SER A 91 26.72 -27.74 0.01
N ALA A 92 27.57 -26.87 -0.55
CA ALA A 92 27.45 -25.44 -0.60
C ALA A 92 26.00 -24.97 -0.80
N LEU A 93 25.50 -24.20 0.15
CA LEU A 93 24.33 -23.34 -0.06
C LEU A 93 24.62 -22.46 -1.28
N PRO A 94 23.76 -22.41 -2.32
CA PRO A 94 23.97 -21.48 -3.41
C PRO A 94 23.87 -20.06 -2.87
N MET A 95 25.03 -19.41 -2.86
CA MET A 95 25.27 -18.02 -2.52
C MET A 95 24.27 -17.10 -3.26
N GLY A 96 23.25 -16.63 -2.55
CA GLY A 96 22.82 -15.23 -2.53
C GLY A 96 22.41 -14.53 -3.84
N ARG A 97 22.01 -15.24 -4.91
CA ARG A 97 21.68 -14.59 -6.20
C ARG A 97 20.21 -14.62 -6.62
N ASP A 98 19.39 -15.53 -6.09
CA ASP A 98 17.98 -15.64 -6.50
C ASP A 98 17.01 -14.70 -5.76
N VAL A 99 17.43 -14.11 -4.64
CA VAL A 99 16.58 -13.18 -3.87
C VAL A 99 16.45 -11.82 -4.57
N ALA A 100 17.54 -11.29 -5.14
CA ALA A 100 17.53 -10.00 -5.83
C ALA A 100 16.66 -10.02 -7.09
N LYS A 101 16.80 -11.06 -7.92
CA LYS A 101 16.03 -11.24 -9.16
C LYS A 101 14.53 -11.45 -8.90
N LYS A 102 14.18 -12.04 -7.74
CA LYS A 102 12.78 -12.18 -7.30
C LYS A 102 12.17 -10.84 -6.88
N ARG A 103 12.94 -9.95 -6.23
CA ARG A 103 12.48 -8.61 -5.84
C ARG A 103 12.27 -7.68 -7.03
N GLU A 104 13.13 -7.76 -8.04
CA GLU A 104 13.00 -6.96 -9.27
C GLU A 104 11.68 -7.24 -10.01
N LYS A 105 11.32 -8.51 -10.17
CA LYS A 105 10.03 -8.91 -10.77
C LYS A 105 8.82 -8.54 -9.90
N GLU A 106 9.00 -8.49 -8.58
CA GLU A 106 7.96 -8.05 -7.66
C GLU A 106 7.74 -6.53 -7.75
N LEU A 107 8.82 -5.76 -7.89
CA LEU A 107 8.79 -4.31 -8.13
C LEU A 107 8.12 -3.96 -9.46
N GLU A 108 8.46 -4.64 -10.55
CA GLU A 108 7.83 -4.42 -11.87
C GLU A 108 6.32 -4.70 -11.84
N ARG A 109 5.89 -5.72 -11.08
CA ARG A 109 4.46 -6.04 -10.92
C ARG A 109 3.72 -5.01 -10.10
N LEU A 110 4.39 -4.44 -9.12
CA LEU A 110 3.87 -3.38 -8.26
C LEU A 110 3.71 -2.06 -9.02
N ASP A 111 4.67 -1.72 -9.86
CA ASP A 111 4.62 -0.55 -10.72
C ASP A 111 3.40 -0.59 -11.64
N LYS A 112 3.11 -1.76 -12.24
CA LYS A 112 1.88 -1.99 -13.03
C LYS A 112 0.58 -1.83 -12.23
N ILE A 113 0.61 -2.13 -10.93
CA ILE A 113 -0.55 -1.92 -10.05
C ILE A 113 -0.70 -0.44 -9.72
N ALA A 114 0.39 0.25 -9.43
CA ALA A 114 0.39 1.69 -9.18
C ALA A 114 -0.12 2.49 -10.38
N MET A 115 0.34 2.17 -11.60
CA MET A 115 -0.16 2.81 -12.82
C MET A 115 -1.67 2.66 -12.97
N ARG A 116 -2.22 1.45 -12.81
CA ARG A 116 -3.69 1.25 -12.87
C ARG A 116 -4.43 2.03 -11.79
N GLN A 117 -3.83 2.15 -10.61
CA GLN A 117 -4.42 2.92 -9.52
C GLN A 117 -4.45 4.42 -9.82
N GLU A 118 -3.39 4.93 -10.47
CA GLU A 118 -3.28 6.31 -10.93
C GLU A 118 -4.28 6.62 -12.05
N GLU A 119 -4.47 5.71 -13.01
CA GLU A 119 -5.52 5.81 -14.02
C GLU A 119 -6.92 5.94 -13.39
N VAL A 120 -7.21 5.12 -12.37
CA VAL A 120 -8.49 5.20 -11.64
C VAL A 120 -8.62 6.52 -10.85
N ASN A 121 -7.53 7.02 -10.27
CA ASN A 121 -7.53 8.34 -9.61
C ASN A 121 -7.86 9.45 -10.59
N GLN A 122 -7.24 9.42 -11.77
CA GLN A 122 -7.45 10.40 -12.82
C GLN A 122 -8.89 10.34 -13.33
N LEU A 123 -9.40 9.12 -13.62
CA LEU A 123 -10.78 8.91 -14.03
C LEU A 123 -11.79 9.41 -12.99
N LEU A 124 -11.49 9.24 -11.69
CA LEU A 124 -12.35 9.75 -10.62
C LEU A 124 -12.45 11.29 -10.67
N LYS A 125 -11.30 11.97 -10.81
CA LYS A 125 -11.25 13.44 -10.96
C LYS A 125 -12.02 13.90 -12.18
N GLU A 126 -11.77 13.29 -13.34
CA GLU A 126 -12.47 13.60 -14.58
C GLU A 126 -13.98 13.37 -14.46
N SER A 127 -14.40 12.28 -13.80
CA SER A 127 -15.83 12.02 -13.59
C SER A 127 -16.47 13.08 -12.68
N THR A 128 -15.73 13.62 -11.71
CA THR A 128 -16.23 14.68 -10.83
C THR A 128 -16.35 16.01 -11.58
N GLU A 129 -15.38 16.35 -12.42
CA GLU A 129 -15.42 17.54 -13.27
C GLU A 129 -16.53 17.42 -14.33
N ALA A 130 -16.67 16.27 -14.99
CA ALA A 130 -17.74 16.02 -15.95
C ALA A 130 -19.13 16.14 -15.31
N LYS A 131 -19.30 15.70 -14.06
CA LYS A 131 -20.55 15.90 -13.31
C LYS A 131 -20.83 17.38 -13.06
N LYS A 132 -19.81 18.16 -12.65
CA LYS A 132 -19.94 19.62 -12.47
C LYS A 132 -20.32 20.29 -13.79
N MET A 133 -19.63 19.97 -14.89
CA MET A 133 -19.90 20.54 -16.21
C MET A 133 -21.31 20.20 -16.70
N LYS A 134 -21.76 18.95 -16.49
CA LYS A 134 -23.13 18.54 -16.81
C LYS A 134 -24.18 19.32 -16.02
N MET A 135 -23.93 19.62 -14.75
CA MET A 135 -24.84 20.46 -13.94
C MET A 135 -24.83 21.91 -14.43
N PHE A 136 -23.66 22.46 -14.72
CA PHE A 136 -23.52 23.81 -15.27
C PHE A 136 -24.35 23.98 -16.55
N MET A 137 -24.21 23.08 -17.52
CA MET A 137 -24.97 23.13 -18.78
C MET A 137 -26.49 23.02 -18.58
N LYS A 138 -26.92 22.18 -17.63
CA LYS A 138 -28.35 22.04 -17.32
C LYS A 138 -28.93 23.32 -16.71
N LEU A 139 -28.19 23.95 -15.79
CA LEU A 139 -28.61 25.19 -15.14
C LEU A 139 -28.58 26.36 -16.13
N SER A 140 -27.54 26.47 -16.96
CA SER A 140 -27.43 27.56 -17.94
C SER A 140 -28.49 27.49 -19.06
N SER A 141 -29.08 26.31 -19.29
CA SER A 141 -30.15 26.12 -20.29
C SER A 141 -31.55 26.45 -19.76
N LYS A 142 -31.70 26.77 -18.47
CA LYS A 142 -33.00 27.03 -17.86
C LYS A 142 -33.38 28.49 -18.01
N GLU A 143 -34.56 28.76 -18.58
CA GLU A 143 -35.05 30.12 -18.88
C GLU A 143 -35.33 30.96 -17.63
N HIS A 144 -35.85 30.33 -16.57
CA HIS A 144 -36.10 30.96 -15.28
C HIS A 144 -35.30 30.27 -14.17
N LEU A 145 -34.28 30.95 -13.67
CA LEU A 145 -33.47 30.52 -12.53
C LEU A 145 -33.96 31.19 -11.25
N ASP A 146 -34.21 30.39 -10.22
CA ASP A 146 -34.32 30.86 -8.84
C ASP A 146 -32.96 31.37 -8.34
N ASP A 147 -32.97 32.16 -7.26
CA ASP A 147 -31.75 32.81 -6.77
C ASP A 147 -30.71 31.80 -6.26
N GLN A 148 -31.15 30.67 -5.69
CA GLN A 148 -30.28 29.58 -5.28
C GLN A 148 -29.56 28.92 -6.48
N SER A 149 -30.27 28.75 -7.59
CA SER A 149 -29.75 28.17 -8.83
C SER A 149 -28.78 29.13 -9.52
N LYS A 150 -28.99 30.44 -9.42
CA LYS A 150 -28.04 31.45 -9.89
C LYS A 150 -26.73 31.40 -9.10
N GLU A 151 -26.81 31.36 -7.77
CA GLU A 151 -25.62 31.23 -6.90
C GLU A 151 -24.85 29.94 -7.21
N LEU A 152 -25.56 28.81 -7.36
CA LEU A 152 -24.94 27.54 -7.71
C LEU A 152 -24.28 27.57 -9.10
N LEU A 153 -24.89 28.25 -10.07
CA LEU A 153 -24.34 28.40 -11.42
C LEU A 153 -23.04 29.22 -11.40
N GLU A 154 -23.01 30.33 -10.65
CA GLU A 154 -21.83 31.17 -10.46
C GLU A 154 -20.70 30.36 -9.79
N LYS A 155 -21.01 29.65 -8.69
CA LYS A 155 -20.04 28.81 -7.99
C LYS A 155 -19.47 27.70 -8.87
N LEU A 156 -20.32 27.04 -9.66
CA LEU A 156 -19.86 26.04 -10.64
C LEU A 156 -18.98 26.67 -11.73
N GLY A 157 -19.28 27.91 -12.13
CA GLY A 157 -18.47 28.69 -13.07
C GLY A 157 -17.07 28.97 -12.53
N CYS A 158 -16.96 29.46 -11.30
CA CYS A 158 -15.67 29.68 -10.64
C CYS A 158 -14.88 28.36 -10.50
N ASP A 159 -15.55 27.29 -10.06
CA ASP A 159 -14.94 25.96 -9.88
C ASP A 159 -14.43 25.34 -11.19
N LEU A 160 -15.10 25.59 -12.32
CA LEU A 160 -14.78 24.98 -13.62
C LEU A 160 -13.84 25.84 -14.47
N PHE A 161 -13.97 27.16 -14.41
CA PHE A 161 -13.31 28.09 -15.33
C PHE A 161 -12.34 29.05 -14.65
N GLY A 162 -12.33 29.13 -13.31
CA GLY A 162 -11.40 29.99 -12.55
C GLY A 162 -11.61 31.49 -12.73
N ASN A 163 -12.80 31.91 -13.19
CA ASN A 163 -13.20 33.31 -13.30
C ASN A 163 -13.75 33.87 -12.00
#